data_AF-A0A7V1WRN3-F1
#
_entry.id   AF-A0A7V1WRN3-F1
#
_cell.length_a   1.000
_cell.length_b   1.000
_cell.length_c   1.000
_cell.angle_alpha   90.00
_cell.angle_beta   90.00
_cell.angle_gamma   90.00
#
_symmetry.space_group_name_H-M   'P 1'
#
loop_
_entity.id
_entity.type
_entity.pdbx_description
1 polymer ?
#
loop_
_entity_poly.entity_id
_entity_poly.type
_entity_poly.pdbx_seq_one_letter_code
_entity_poly.pdbx_strand_id
1 'polypeptide(L)'
;MNRIKLALLFVLLIFSINACDQRQPVADTNQVKQANERSAISDDSMRGYEIPQLIKSAFPENASINLQKRKLTDEILKQAEPTLSPEHEAYFAFSSENGTRKQIGAATLLKIADKEIAVVYESKNGMPTISKLLSTQVPKDFLNQFIGKTHDDPIRLGADIKRVGGVNEQEAEQITKAIRSDVLIMQALYGKPHSH
;
A
#
# COMPACT_ATOMS: atom_id res chain seq x y z
N MET A 1 -10.82 57.24 43.98
CA MET A 1 -9.98 57.32 45.20
C MET A 1 -9.15 56.04 45.27
N ASN A 2 -7.81 56.19 45.25
CA ASN A 2 -6.69 55.28 45.60
C ASN A 2 -6.67 53.83 45.08
N ARG A 3 -5.68 53.29 44.33
CA ARG A 3 -4.19 53.40 44.20
C ARG A 3 -3.45 52.17 44.82
N ILE A 4 -2.34 51.79 44.15
CA ILE A 4 -1.11 51.06 44.64
C ILE A 4 -1.21 49.52 44.62
N LYS A 5 -0.52 48.76 43.74
CA LYS A 5 0.94 48.48 43.50
C LYS A 5 1.61 47.55 44.52
N LEU A 6 2.61 46.79 44.02
CA LEU A 6 3.76 46.11 44.70
C LEU A 6 3.54 44.61 45.01
N ALA A 7 4.21 43.60 44.41
CA ALA A 7 5.63 43.29 44.12
C ALA A 7 6.48 42.89 45.35
N LEU A 8 7.06 41.68 45.33
CA LEU A 8 8.30 41.18 46.00
C LEU A 8 8.36 39.66 45.73
N LEU A 9 9.32 39.00 45.06
CA LEU A 9 10.79 38.95 45.13
C LEU A 9 11.36 38.55 46.50
N PHE A 10 12.21 37.50 46.51
CA PHE A 10 13.24 37.03 47.49
C PHE A 10 13.14 35.49 47.67
N VAL A 11 14.20 34.67 47.79
CA VAL A 11 15.66 34.85 47.66
C VAL A 11 16.34 33.47 47.58
N LEU A 12 17.57 33.51 47.04
CA LEU A 12 18.63 32.51 46.84
C LEU A 12 19.27 32.00 48.16
N LEU A 13 19.79 30.75 48.24
CA LEU A 13 20.95 30.31 49.08
C LEU A 13 21.22 28.79 48.89
N ILE A 14 22.12 28.34 47.99
CA ILE A 14 23.57 27.99 48.05
C ILE A 14 24.08 27.00 49.15
N PHE A 15 24.93 26.06 48.68
CA PHE A 15 26.02 25.24 49.28
C PHE A 15 25.67 23.89 49.92
N SER A 16 26.24 22.78 49.45
CA SER A 16 27.57 22.32 49.88
C SER A 16 28.27 21.34 48.92
N ILE A 17 29.58 21.18 49.14
CA ILE A 17 30.66 20.66 48.28
C ILE A 17 31.06 19.22 48.70
N ASN A 18 31.72 18.51 47.77
CA ASN A 18 32.73 17.44 47.90
C ASN A 18 32.27 15.97 47.83
N ALA A 19 32.75 15.26 46.80
CA ALA A 19 33.77 14.22 46.94
C ALA A 19 34.25 13.73 45.55
N CYS A 20 35.55 13.81 45.29
CA CYS A 20 36.21 12.97 44.29
C CYS A 20 36.34 11.56 44.86
N ASP A 21 35.92 10.54 44.11
CA ASP A 21 36.58 9.24 44.19
C ASP A 21 36.62 8.59 42.80
N GLN A 22 37.74 7.93 42.56
CA GLN A 22 38.31 7.52 41.30
C GLN A 22 38.01 6.03 41.12
N ARG A 23 37.34 5.63 40.03
CA ARG A 23 37.35 4.24 39.53
C ARG A 23 37.00 4.19 38.04
N GLN A 24 37.94 3.68 37.26
CA GLN A 24 37.78 3.39 35.83
C GLN A 24 36.64 2.39 35.60
N PRO A 25 35.87 2.52 34.51
CA PRO A 25 35.18 1.39 33.92
C PRO A 25 35.94 0.88 32.69
N VAL A 26 36.22 -0.41 32.74
CA VAL A 26 36.61 -1.29 31.64
C VAL A 26 35.60 -1.14 30.51
N ALA A 27 36.11 -0.96 29.28
CA ALA A 27 35.31 -1.01 28.07
C ALA A 27 34.88 -2.46 27.83
N ASP A 28 33.58 -2.72 27.89
CA ASP A 28 32.96 -3.72 27.03
C ASP A 28 31.47 -3.42 26.88
N THR A 29 31.10 -2.91 25.72
CA THR A 29 29.70 -2.86 25.28
C THR A 29 29.69 -3.10 23.79
N ASN A 30 29.33 -4.33 23.44
CA ASN A 30 28.86 -4.71 22.12
C ASN A 30 27.70 -3.78 21.72
N GLN A 31 28.01 -2.69 21.03
CA GLN A 31 27.02 -1.94 20.27
C GLN A 31 26.71 -2.72 19.00
N VAL A 32 25.66 -3.56 19.09
CA VAL A 32 24.92 -3.99 17.91
C VAL A 32 24.32 -2.75 17.29
N LYS A 33 24.95 -2.31 16.20
CA LYS A 33 24.48 -1.24 15.32
C LYS A 33 23.16 -1.70 14.73
N GLN A 34 22.05 -1.25 15.32
CA GLN A 34 20.71 -1.47 14.79
C GLN A 34 20.61 -0.70 13.47
N ALA A 35 20.88 -1.40 12.37
CA ALA A 35 20.66 -0.90 11.04
C ALA A 35 19.16 -0.66 10.89
N ASN A 36 18.78 0.61 10.82
CA ASN A 36 17.46 1.06 10.45
C ASN A 36 17.25 0.66 8.98
N GLU A 37 16.71 -0.53 8.73
CA GLU A 37 16.30 -1.00 7.40
C GLU A 37 15.07 -0.21 6.94
N ARG A 38 15.29 1.04 6.55
CA ARG A 38 14.44 1.66 5.54
C ARG A 38 14.70 0.89 4.25
N SER A 39 13.79 -0.03 3.94
CA SER A 39 13.69 -0.68 2.64
C SER A 39 13.86 0.38 1.56
N ALA A 40 14.97 0.29 0.83
CA ALA A 40 15.26 1.17 -0.28
C ALA A 40 14.16 1.00 -1.33
N ILE A 41 13.43 2.08 -1.57
CA ILE A 41 12.52 2.19 -2.71
C ILE A 41 13.41 2.22 -3.95
N SER A 42 13.58 1.06 -4.57
CA SER A 42 14.15 0.93 -5.90
C SER A 42 13.13 1.50 -6.88
N ASP A 43 13.21 2.80 -7.16
CA ASP A 43 12.50 3.44 -8.27
C ASP A 43 13.20 3.08 -9.58
N ASP A 44 13.17 1.79 -9.91
CA ASP A 44 13.62 1.30 -11.20
C ASP A 44 12.49 1.54 -12.21
N SER A 45 12.32 2.80 -12.61
CA SER A 45 11.45 3.15 -13.73
C SER A 45 12.11 2.64 -15.01
N MET A 46 11.96 1.34 -15.28
CA MET A 46 12.57 0.68 -16.44
C MET A 46 12.00 1.24 -17.75
N ARG A 47 12.80 2.04 -18.44
CA ARG A 47 12.62 2.36 -19.86
C ARG A 47 12.78 1.06 -20.66
N GLY A 48 11.68 0.53 -21.20
CA GLY A 48 11.72 -0.65 -22.09
C GLY A 48 10.61 -1.68 -21.89
N TYR A 49 9.81 -1.58 -20.83
CA TYR A 49 8.63 -2.43 -20.67
C TYR A 49 7.42 -1.86 -21.41
N GLU A 50 6.80 -2.68 -22.26
CA GLU A 50 5.54 -2.34 -22.90
C GLU A 50 4.40 -2.47 -21.87
N ILE A 51 3.68 -1.37 -21.64
CA ILE A 51 2.51 -1.37 -20.77
C ILE A 51 1.39 -2.17 -21.46
N PRO A 52 0.83 -3.22 -20.80
CA PRO A 52 -0.22 -4.03 -21.38
C PRO A 52 -1.42 -3.21 -21.86
N GLN A 53 -2.02 -3.60 -23.00
CA GLN A 53 -3.13 -2.85 -23.60
C GLN A 53 -4.35 -2.75 -22.67
N LEU A 54 -4.60 -3.79 -21.88
CA LEU A 54 -5.69 -3.80 -20.90
C LEU A 54 -5.48 -2.75 -19.80
N ILE A 55 -4.21 -2.52 -19.40
CA ILE A 55 -3.83 -1.46 -18.44
C ILE A 55 -3.93 -0.08 -19.08
N LYS A 56 -3.48 0.09 -20.32
CA LYS A 56 -3.66 1.36 -21.06
C LYS A 56 -5.14 1.76 -21.14
N SER A 57 -6.01 0.79 -21.43
CA SER A 57 -7.47 0.97 -21.54
C SER A 57 -8.17 1.23 -20.20
N ALA A 58 -7.47 1.04 -19.07
CA ALA A 58 -8.00 1.32 -17.74
C ALA A 58 -8.05 2.81 -17.41
N PHE A 59 -7.22 3.62 -18.09
CA PHE A 59 -7.01 5.03 -17.78
C PHE A 59 -7.32 5.93 -18.98
N PRO A 60 -7.49 7.25 -18.77
CA PRO A 60 -7.61 8.21 -19.87
C PRO A 60 -6.43 8.11 -20.84
N GLU A 61 -6.67 8.30 -22.14
CA GLU A 61 -5.63 8.16 -23.18
C GLU A 61 -4.44 9.09 -22.99
N ASN A 62 -4.64 10.25 -22.38
CA ASN A 62 -3.61 11.23 -22.08
C ASN A 62 -2.88 10.99 -20.74
N ALA A 63 -3.24 9.94 -19.99
CA ALA A 63 -2.59 9.62 -18.73
C ALA A 63 -1.17 9.07 -18.97
N SER A 64 -0.21 9.56 -18.19
CA SER A 64 1.09 8.92 -18.08
C SER A 64 0.98 7.74 -17.11
N ILE A 65 1.54 6.58 -17.47
CA ILE A 65 1.47 5.36 -16.64
C ILE A 65 2.89 4.92 -16.32
N ASN A 66 3.16 4.69 -15.03
CA ASN A 66 4.43 4.16 -14.53
C ASN A 66 4.21 2.78 -13.93
N LEU A 67 5.01 1.79 -14.35
CA LEU A 67 5.09 0.50 -13.69
C LEU A 67 6.00 0.61 -12.47
N GLN A 68 5.55 0.10 -11.33
CA GLN A 68 6.35 -0.10 -10.14
C GLN A 68 6.32 -1.59 -9.78
N LYS A 69 7.51 -2.15 -9.54
CA LYS A 69 7.66 -3.52 -9.02
C LYS A 69 8.09 -3.46 -7.56
N ARG A 70 7.49 -4.30 -6.72
CA ARG A 70 7.88 -4.44 -5.31
C ARG A 70 8.01 -5.90 -4.93
N LYS A 71 9.07 -6.23 -4.21
CA LYS A 71 9.22 -7.56 -3.60
C LYS A 71 8.18 -7.73 -2.50
N LEU A 72 7.58 -8.91 -2.45
CA LEU A 72 6.68 -9.32 -1.38
C LEU A 72 7.50 -9.90 -0.24
N THR A 73 7.25 -9.41 0.97
CA THR A 73 7.83 -9.98 2.19
C THR A 73 7.10 -11.27 2.56
N ASP A 74 7.75 -12.13 3.35
CA ASP A 74 7.12 -13.36 3.86
C ASP A 74 5.84 -13.07 4.65
N GLU A 75 5.76 -11.92 5.32
CA GLU A 75 4.57 -11.48 6.04
C GLU A 75 3.40 -11.23 5.08
N ILE A 76 3.63 -10.49 4.00
CA ILE A 76 2.62 -10.22 2.98
C ILE A 76 2.20 -11.52 2.28
N LEU A 77 3.16 -12.39 1.95
CA LEU A 77 2.88 -13.69 1.32
C LEU A 77 2.04 -14.61 2.20
N LYS A 78 2.25 -14.58 3.53
CA LYS A 78 1.42 -15.33 4.48
C LYS A 78 -0.01 -14.78 4.56
N GLN A 79 -0.17 -13.45 4.51
CA GLN A 79 -1.48 -12.81 4.62
C GLN A 79 -2.31 -12.93 3.35
N ALA A 80 -1.68 -12.75 2.18
CA ALA A 80 -2.37 -12.68 0.90
C ALA A 80 -2.74 -14.05 0.31
N GLU A 81 -2.37 -15.16 0.98
CA GLU A 81 -2.32 -16.51 0.41
C GLU A 81 -1.30 -16.55 -0.77
N PRO A 82 -0.63 -17.68 -1.05
CA PRO A 82 0.57 -17.65 -1.91
C PRO A 82 0.27 -17.13 -3.31
N THR A 83 0.84 -15.96 -3.64
CA THR A 83 0.99 -15.51 -5.01
C THR A 83 2.03 -16.38 -5.71
N LEU A 84 1.80 -16.68 -6.98
CA LEU A 84 2.77 -17.41 -7.82
C LEU A 84 4.04 -16.57 -8.13
N SER A 85 4.06 -15.31 -7.68
CA SER A 85 5.14 -14.36 -7.94
C SER A 85 5.71 -13.81 -6.63
N PRO A 86 7.05 -13.74 -6.48
CA PRO A 86 7.72 -13.08 -5.35
C PRO A 86 7.67 -11.55 -5.45
N GLU A 87 7.21 -11.01 -6.58
CA GLU A 87 7.08 -9.57 -6.83
C GLU A 87 5.65 -9.22 -7.21
N HIS A 88 5.22 -8.03 -6.78
CA HIS A 88 3.97 -7.41 -7.17
C HIS A 88 4.24 -6.28 -8.16
N GLU A 89 3.44 -6.24 -9.23
CA GLU A 89 3.50 -5.23 -10.28
C GLU A 89 2.27 -4.34 -10.22
N ALA A 90 2.48 -3.05 -9.99
CA ALA A 90 1.43 -2.04 -9.95
C ALA A 90 1.72 -0.91 -10.96
N TYR A 91 0.71 -0.55 -11.73
CA TYR A 91 0.74 0.50 -12.74
C TYR A 91 0.06 1.75 -12.19
N PHE A 92 0.82 2.83 -11.99
CA PHE A 92 0.32 4.08 -11.45
C PHE A 92 0.06 5.08 -12.57
N ALA A 93 -1.18 5.55 -12.67
CA ALA A 93 -1.60 6.52 -13.67
C ALA A 93 -1.60 7.93 -13.11
N PHE A 94 -1.10 8.89 -13.90
CA PHE A 94 -1.01 10.29 -13.53
C PHE A 94 -1.55 11.17 -14.67
N SER A 95 -2.35 12.16 -14.29
CA SER A 95 -2.69 13.30 -15.14
C SER A 95 -1.67 14.42 -14.93
N SER A 96 -1.52 15.27 -15.94
CA SER A 96 -0.83 16.55 -15.84
C SER A 96 -1.80 17.63 -16.27
N GLU A 97 -2.36 18.35 -15.30
CA GLU A 97 -3.22 19.50 -15.53
C GLU A 97 -2.51 20.73 -14.97
N ASN A 98 -2.40 21.79 -15.78
CA ASN A 98 -1.76 23.05 -15.39
C ASN A 98 -0.33 22.90 -14.82
N GLY A 99 0.43 21.94 -15.33
CA GLY A 99 1.82 21.67 -14.89
C GLY A 99 1.94 20.92 -13.56
N THR A 100 0.83 20.59 -12.89
CA THR A 100 0.85 19.77 -11.67
C THR A 100 0.54 18.32 -12.00
N ARG A 101 1.47 17.42 -11.67
CA ARG A 101 1.27 15.97 -11.83
C ARG A 101 0.43 15.44 -10.66
N LYS A 102 -0.72 14.84 -10.95
CA LYS A 102 -1.61 14.22 -9.96
C LYS A 102 -1.83 12.75 -10.30
N GLN A 103 -1.65 11.88 -9.31
CA GLN A 103 -2.03 10.47 -9.45
C GLN A 103 -3.57 10.36 -9.55
N ILE A 104 -4.05 9.66 -10.57
CA ILE A 104 -5.48 9.50 -10.86
C ILE A 104 -5.96 8.05 -10.66
N GLY A 105 -5.04 7.11 -10.44
CA GLY A 105 -5.38 5.74 -10.08
C GLY A 105 -4.15 4.84 -10.06
N ALA A 106 -4.39 3.58 -9.68
CA ALA A 106 -3.44 2.49 -9.84
C ALA A 106 -4.15 1.31 -10.49
N ALA A 107 -3.42 0.40 -11.13
CA ALA A 107 -3.96 -0.84 -11.64
C ALA A 107 -2.96 -1.99 -11.48
N THR A 108 -3.47 -3.20 -11.35
CA THR A 108 -2.69 -4.43 -11.37
C THR A 108 -3.19 -5.29 -12.52
N LEU A 109 -2.34 -6.18 -13.04
CA LEU A 109 -2.73 -7.13 -14.09
C LEU A 109 -2.65 -8.54 -13.53
N LEU A 110 -3.81 -9.16 -13.31
CA LEU A 110 -3.90 -10.55 -12.88
C LEU A 110 -3.96 -11.45 -14.11
N LYS A 111 -3.04 -12.42 -14.16
CA LYS A 111 -3.01 -13.47 -15.17
C LYS A 111 -3.45 -14.78 -14.53
N ILE A 112 -4.65 -15.24 -14.89
CA ILE A 112 -5.31 -16.39 -14.27
C ILE A 112 -5.66 -17.38 -15.37
N ALA A 113 -4.92 -18.48 -15.44
CA ALA A 113 -4.92 -19.39 -16.58
C ALA A 113 -4.65 -18.63 -17.90
N ASP A 114 -5.59 -18.68 -18.84
CA ASP A 114 -5.54 -17.98 -20.13
C ASP A 114 -6.14 -16.56 -20.08
N LYS A 115 -6.55 -16.07 -18.90
CA LYS A 115 -7.31 -14.83 -18.74
C LYS A 115 -6.48 -13.70 -18.16
N GLU A 116 -6.72 -12.51 -18.69
CA GLU A 116 -6.18 -11.27 -18.13
C GLU A 116 -7.31 -10.42 -17.52
N ILE A 117 -7.07 -9.96 -16.30
CA ILE A 117 -7.97 -9.07 -15.57
C ILE A 117 -7.14 -7.89 -15.07
N ALA A 118 -7.45 -6.68 -15.54
CA ALA A 118 -6.91 -5.46 -14.94
C ALA A 118 -7.81 -5.04 -13.79
N VAL A 119 -7.26 -4.97 -12.58
CA VAL A 119 -7.95 -4.46 -11.38
C VAL A 119 -7.52 -3.02 -11.18
N VAL A 120 -8.46 -2.08 -11.21
CA VAL A 120 -8.20 -0.64 -11.08
C VAL A 120 -8.58 -0.19 -9.69
N TYR A 121 -7.67 0.55 -9.07
CA TYR A 121 -7.78 1.08 -7.73
C TYR A 121 -7.83 2.60 -7.73
N GLU A 122 -8.68 3.15 -6.88
CA GLU A 122 -8.62 4.52 -6.40
C GLU A 122 -8.22 4.55 -4.93
N SER A 123 -7.73 5.69 -4.44
CA SER A 123 -7.45 5.86 -3.01
C SER A 123 -8.63 6.55 -2.34
N LYS A 124 -9.32 5.85 -1.43
CA LYS A 124 -10.34 6.44 -0.54
C LYS A 124 -9.77 6.54 0.86
N ASN A 125 -9.57 7.76 1.34
CA ASN A 125 -8.98 8.03 2.66
C ASN A 125 -7.60 7.39 2.89
N GLY A 126 -6.86 7.09 1.82
CA GLY A 126 -5.58 6.38 1.89
C GLY A 126 -5.68 4.85 1.82
N MET A 127 -6.87 4.29 1.62
CA MET A 127 -7.08 2.86 1.37
C MET A 127 -7.27 2.62 -0.12
N PRO A 128 -6.57 1.63 -0.73
CA PRO A 128 -6.88 1.17 -2.07
C PRO A 128 -8.29 0.58 -2.10
N THR A 129 -9.12 1.08 -3.01
CA THR A 129 -10.48 0.59 -3.23
C THR A 129 -10.64 0.24 -4.70
N ILE A 130 -11.19 -0.94 -5.00
CA ILE A 130 -11.43 -1.32 -6.39
C ILE A 130 -12.47 -0.37 -7.00
N SER A 131 -12.06 0.40 -8.00
CA SER A 131 -12.95 1.33 -8.72
C SER A 131 -13.54 0.71 -9.97
N LYS A 132 -12.80 -0.20 -10.62
CA LYS A 132 -13.18 -0.83 -11.88
C LYS A 132 -12.35 -2.09 -12.11
N LEU A 133 -12.90 -3.04 -12.87
CA LEU A 133 -12.13 -4.15 -13.41
C LEU A 133 -12.39 -4.26 -14.92
N LEU A 134 -11.39 -4.73 -15.66
CA LEU A 134 -11.44 -4.93 -17.09
C LEU A 134 -10.96 -6.32 -17.45
N SER A 135 -11.69 -7.00 -18.33
CA SER A 135 -11.27 -8.23 -18.99
C SER A 135 -12.06 -8.38 -20.29
N THR A 136 -11.47 -9.02 -21.29
CA THR A 136 -12.17 -9.45 -22.52
C THR A 136 -12.74 -10.86 -22.41
N GLN A 137 -12.34 -11.61 -21.38
CA GLN A 137 -12.60 -13.05 -21.24
C GLN A 137 -13.48 -13.38 -20.04
N VAL A 138 -13.61 -12.47 -19.07
CA VAL A 138 -14.44 -12.64 -17.88
C VAL A 138 -15.69 -11.77 -18.00
N PRO A 139 -16.91 -12.33 -17.79
CA PRO A 139 -18.15 -11.56 -17.82
C PRO A 139 -18.12 -10.35 -16.90
N LYS A 140 -18.54 -9.19 -17.43
CA LYS A 140 -18.57 -7.93 -16.70
C LYS A 140 -19.41 -8.02 -15.42
N ASP A 141 -20.51 -8.75 -15.45
CA ASP A 141 -21.40 -8.90 -14.29
C ASP A 141 -20.74 -9.71 -13.16
N PHE A 142 -19.79 -10.60 -13.48
CA PHE A 142 -18.96 -11.24 -12.45
C PHE A 142 -18.04 -10.21 -11.81
N LEU A 143 -17.31 -9.47 -12.64
CA LEU A 143 -16.30 -8.50 -12.22
C LEU A 143 -16.89 -7.32 -11.43
N ASN A 144 -18.08 -6.86 -11.81
CA ASN A 144 -18.73 -5.72 -11.14
C ASN A 144 -19.02 -5.99 -9.65
N GLN A 145 -19.13 -7.25 -9.22
CA GLN A 145 -19.34 -7.61 -7.81
C GLN A 145 -18.16 -7.26 -6.90
N PHE A 146 -16.98 -7.00 -7.48
CA PHE A 146 -15.77 -6.62 -6.74
C PHE A 146 -15.60 -5.11 -6.60
N ILE A 147 -16.37 -4.31 -7.34
CA ILE A 147 -16.27 -2.85 -7.30
C ILE A 147 -16.68 -2.34 -5.91
N GLY A 148 -15.91 -1.39 -5.38
CA GLY A 148 -16.10 -0.79 -4.07
C GLY A 148 -15.46 -1.57 -2.93
N LYS A 149 -14.97 -2.79 -3.16
CA LYS A 149 -14.34 -3.60 -2.12
C LYS A 149 -12.92 -3.12 -1.77
N THR A 150 -12.56 -3.27 -0.51
CA THR A 150 -11.24 -3.03 0.08
C THR A 150 -10.72 -4.28 0.79
N HIS A 151 -9.57 -4.18 1.47
CA HIS A 151 -9.01 -5.27 2.27
C HIS A 151 -9.82 -5.62 3.51
N ASP A 152 -10.71 -4.73 3.97
CA ASP A 152 -11.61 -4.96 5.10
C ASP A 152 -12.88 -5.71 4.68
N ASP A 153 -13.21 -5.68 3.38
CA ASP A 153 -14.40 -6.32 2.86
C ASP A 153 -14.21 -7.83 2.68
N PRO A 154 -15.25 -8.63 2.99
CA PRO A 154 -15.21 -10.04 2.67
C PRO A 154 -15.30 -10.26 1.14
N ILE A 155 -14.43 -11.15 0.64
CA ILE A 155 -14.33 -11.54 -0.77
C ILE A 155 -14.30 -13.07 -0.84
N ARG A 156 -15.46 -13.72 -0.67
CA ARG A 156 -15.59 -15.18 -0.73
C ARG A 156 -16.64 -15.59 -1.75
N LEU A 157 -16.28 -16.53 -2.62
CA LEU A 157 -17.23 -17.10 -3.58
C LEU A 157 -18.34 -17.85 -2.83
N GLY A 158 -19.58 -17.76 -3.34
CA GLY A 158 -20.76 -18.35 -2.72
C GLY A 158 -21.36 -17.52 -1.59
N ALA A 159 -20.55 -16.73 -0.88
CA ALA A 159 -21.01 -15.82 0.17
C ALA A 159 -21.19 -14.38 -0.36
N ASP A 160 -20.08 -13.71 -0.66
CA ASP A 160 -20.01 -12.29 -1.02
C ASP A 160 -19.97 -12.07 -2.53
N ILE A 161 -19.36 -13.03 -3.24
CA ILE A 161 -19.30 -13.07 -4.70
C ILE A 161 -20.15 -14.25 -5.18
N LYS A 162 -21.03 -14.01 -6.13
CA LYS A 162 -21.86 -15.03 -6.76
C LYS A 162 -21.29 -15.37 -8.13
N ARG A 163 -21.29 -16.67 -8.44
CA ARG A 163 -21.03 -17.13 -9.80
C ARG A 163 -22.10 -16.57 -10.75
N VAL A 164 -21.68 -16.21 -11.95
CA VAL A 164 -22.58 -15.78 -13.03
C VAL A 164 -22.44 -16.71 -14.23
N GLY A 165 -23.39 -16.65 -15.16
CA GLY A 165 -23.31 -17.39 -16.43
C GLY A 165 -22.03 -17.04 -17.20
N GLY A 166 -21.39 -18.04 -17.81
CA GLY A 166 -20.14 -17.87 -18.56
C GLY A 166 -18.86 -18.00 -17.72
N VAL A 167 -18.95 -18.17 -16.41
CA VAL A 167 -17.82 -18.53 -15.52
C VAL A 167 -18.14 -19.84 -14.83
N ASN A 168 -17.25 -20.83 -14.95
CA ASN A 168 -17.40 -22.09 -14.23
C ASN A 168 -16.96 -21.95 -12.75
N GLU A 169 -17.30 -22.92 -11.90
CA GLU A 169 -17.04 -22.82 -10.45
C GLU A 169 -15.54 -22.67 -10.13
N GLN A 170 -14.69 -23.50 -10.75
CA GLN A 170 -13.25 -23.47 -10.51
C GLN A 170 -12.63 -22.14 -10.95
N GLU A 171 -13.06 -21.63 -12.10
CA GLU A 171 -12.62 -20.34 -12.63
C GLU A 171 -13.06 -19.19 -11.70
N ALA A 172 -14.32 -19.20 -11.26
CA ALA A 172 -14.84 -18.20 -10.34
C ALA A 172 -14.05 -18.19 -9.02
N GLU A 173 -13.69 -19.37 -8.50
CA GLU A 173 -12.92 -19.53 -7.27
C GLU A 173 -11.49 -18.97 -7.44
N GLN A 174 -10.82 -19.31 -8.55
CA GLN A 174 -9.47 -18.82 -8.85
C GLN A 174 -9.44 -17.30 -9.02
N ILE A 175 -10.40 -16.73 -9.75
CA ILE A 175 -10.51 -15.27 -9.93
C ILE A 175 -10.79 -14.58 -8.59
N THR A 176 -11.72 -15.11 -7.80
CA THR A 176 -12.09 -14.53 -6.50
C THR A 176 -10.90 -14.52 -5.54
N LYS A 177 -10.14 -15.62 -5.47
CA LYS A 177 -8.92 -15.72 -4.65
C LYS A 177 -7.83 -14.76 -5.12
N ALA A 178 -7.58 -14.68 -6.43
CA ALA A 178 -6.55 -13.81 -6.97
C ALA A 178 -6.86 -12.33 -6.71
N ILE A 179 -8.12 -11.90 -6.90
CA ILE A 179 -8.53 -10.52 -6.60
C ILE A 179 -8.41 -10.24 -5.09
N ARG A 180 -8.83 -11.17 -4.23
CA ARG A 180 -8.68 -11.02 -2.78
C ARG A 180 -7.21 -10.87 -2.37
N SER A 181 -6.34 -11.71 -2.92
CA SER A 181 -4.89 -11.65 -2.69
C SER A 181 -4.32 -10.30 -3.12
N ASP A 182 -4.68 -9.85 -4.33
CA ASP A 182 -4.22 -8.56 -4.87
C ASP A 182 -4.67 -7.36 -4.02
N VAL A 183 -5.91 -7.36 -3.53
CA VAL A 183 -6.42 -6.32 -2.62
C VAL A 183 -5.61 -6.27 -1.32
N LEU A 184 -5.30 -7.43 -0.73
CA LEU A 184 -4.50 -7.52 0.49
C LEU A 184 -3.08 -7.01 0.27
N ILE A 185 -2.46 -7.37 -0.85
CA ILE A 185 -1.12 -6.90 -1.25
C ILE A 185 -1.12 -5.40 -1.50
N MET A 186 -2.12 -4.89 -2.23
CA MET A 186 -2.27 -3.47 -2.52
C MET A 186 -2.39 -2.66 -1.22
N GLN A 187 -3.17 -3.13 -0.26
CA GLN A 187 -3.25 -2.50 1.05
C GLN A 187 -1.91 -2.55 1.78
N ALA A 188 -1.24 -3.71 1.83
CA ALA A 188 0.01 -3.87 2.57
C ALA A 188 1.15 -2.99 2.01
N LEU A 189 1.21 -2.83 0.68
CA LEU A 189 2.28 -2.07 0.02
C LEU A 189 1.98 -0.58 -0.14
N TYR A 190 0.72 -0.21 -0.35
CA TYR A 190 0.33 1.13 -0.80
C TYR A 190 -0.79 1.77 0.02
N GLY A 191 -1.42 1.03 0.93
CA GLY A 191 -2.40 1.58 1.85
C GLY A 191 -1.75 2.34 3.01
N LYS A 192 -2.50 3.28 3.59
CA LYS A 192 -2.11 3.87 4.87
C LYS A 192 -2.15 2.80 5.97
N PRO A 193 -1.22 2.82 6.93
CA PRO A 193 -1.32 2.01 8.14
C PRO A 193 -2.64 2.32 8.87
N HIS A 194 -3.29 1.30 9.42
CA HIS A 194 -4.39 1.53 10.34
C HIS A 194 -3.85 2.17 11.61
N SER A 195 -4.32 3.37 11.94
CA SER A 195 -4.22 3.87 13.30
C SER A 195 -5.23 3.08 14.13
N HIS A 196 -4.77 2.11 14.91
CA HIS A 196 -5.58 1.49 15.96
C HIS A 196 -5.75 2.45 17.14
#